data_AF-A0AA95KXQ1-F1
#
_entry.id   AF-A0AA95KXQ1-F1
#
_cell.length_a   1.000
_cell.length_b   1.000
_cell.length_c   1.000
_cell.angle_alpha   90.00
_cell.angle_beta   90.00
_cell.angle_gamma   90.00
#
_symmetry.space_group_name_H-M   'P 1'
#
loop_
_entity.id
_entity.type
_entity.pdbx_description
1 polymer ?
#
loop_
_entity_poly.entity_id
_entity_poly.type
_entity_poly.pdbx_seq_one_letter_code
_entity_poly.pdbx_strand_id
1 'polypeptide(L)'
;MWPSTSPGCVKFYDRTKSCYDTGGSKANYIAMRYSDVLLNYAEVENYLNGPTEDAYSKLNAVHNRSNSNPIATGLSKEAFDDAIFQERVWEFIGEGHLYYDELRTNRLGKNVYEYKTYMFENGYYNCQKLQFVPQKTFLWKIPQTSLDSNPALEQNPDNVSDPKYPL
;
A
#
# COMPACT_ATOMS: atom_id res chain seq x y z
N MET A 1 -25.33 18.08 -8.77
CA MET A 1 -24.11 17.39 -8.28
C MET A 1 -23.86 16.25 -9.25
N TRP A 2 -22.74 16.22 -9.98
CA TRP A 2 -22.43 15.08 -10.84
C TRP A 2 -22.29 13.84 -9.96
N PRO A 3 -23.09 12.79 -10.15
CA PRO A 3 -22.86 11.52 -9.49
C PRO A 3 -21.64 10.88 -10.17
N SER A 4 -20.43 11.25 -9.78
CA SER A 4 -19.25 10.49 -10.15
C SER A 4 -19.38 9.12 -9.50
N THR A 5 -19.76 8.12 -10.28
CA THR A 5 -19.88 6.69 -9.93
C THR A 5 -18.54 6.02 -9.61
N SER A 6 -17.45 6.78 -9.54
CA SER A 6 -16.13 6.26 -9.17
C SER A 6 -15.85 6.57 -7.70
N PRO A 7 -15.52 5.57 -6.86
CA PRO A 7 -15.10 5.83 -5.49
C PRO A 7 -13.86 6.72 -5.51
N GLY A 8 -13.92 7.85 -4.82
CA GLY A 8 -12.81 8.79 -4.65
C GLY A 8 -12.26 8.74 -3.23
N CYS A 9 -10.96 8.98 -3.07
CA CYS A 9 -10.35 9.14 -1.75
C CYS A 9 -10.58 10.58 -1.26
N VAL A 10 -11.36 10.73 -0.18
CA VAL A 10 -11.61 12.04 0.46
C VAL A 10 -10.64 12.35 1.60
N LYS A 11 -9.63 11.50 1.80
CA LYS A 11 -8.58 11.71 2.81
C LYS A 11 -7.76 12.94 2.42
N PHE A 12 -7.45 13.79 3.40
CA PHE A 12 -6.80 15.09 3.21
C PHE A 12 -7.61 16.14 2.43
N TYR A 13 -8.88 15.86 2.11
CA TYR A 13 -9.77 16.87 1.56
C TYR A 13 -10.19 17.86 2.65
N ASP A 14 -9.65 19.08 2.57
CA ASP A 14 -9.98 20.18 3.48
C ASP A 14 -11.37 20.75 3.14
N ARG A 15 -12.33 20.53 4.05
CA ARG A 15 -13.73 20.96 3.89
C ARG A 15 -14.00 22.35 4.47
N THR A 16 -12.98 23.07 4.89
CA THR A 16 -13.17 24.42 5.47
C THR A 16 -13.57 25.41 4.37
N LYS A 17 -14.39 26.41 4.76
CA LYS A 17 -14.81 27.48 3.84
C LYS A 17 -13.61 28.25 3.28
N SER A 18 -12.58 28.47 4.11
CA SER A 18 -11.36 29.16 3.70
C SER A 18 -10.60 28.42 2.59
N CYS A 19 -10.53 27.09 2.62
CA CYS A 19 -9.96 26.29 1.53
C CYS A 19 -10.74 26.53 0.22
N TYR A 20 -12.07 26.53 0.27
CA TYR A 20 -12.91 26.79 -0.89
C TYR A 20 -12.70 28.21 -1.45
N ASP A 21 -12.71 29.21 -0.58
CA ASP A 21 -12.60 30.62 -0.98
C ASP A 21 -11.21 30.96 -1.55
N THR A 22 -10.14 30.32 -1.04
CA THR A 22 -8.75 30.60 -1.44
C THR A 22 -8.21 29.66 -2.52
N GLY A 23 -8.91 28.55 -2.81
CA GLY A 23 -8.42 27.49 -3.70
C GLY A 23 -7.18 26.75 -3.15
N GLY A 24 -6.85 26.92 -1.88
CA GLY A 24 -5.64 26.38 -1.26
C GLY A 24 -5.96 25.52 -0.04
N SER A 25 -5.81 24.20 -0.20
CA SER A 25 -5.91 23.25 0.92
C SER A 25 -4.91 23.60 2.03
N LYS A 26 -5.37 23.53 3.28
CA LYS A 26 -4.51 23.65 4.46
C LYS A 26 -4.13 22.29 5.04
N ALA A 27 -4.47 21.20 4.33
CA ALA A 27 -4.05 19.86 4.74
C ALA A 27 -2.52 19.72 4.63
N ASN A 28 -1.90 19.27 5.72
CA ASN A 28 -0.48 18.93 5.72
C ASN A 28 -0.26 17.58 5.06
N TYR A 29 0.83 17.46 4.30
CA TYR A 29 1.35 16.16 3.89
C TYR A 29 2.00 15.47 5.10
N ILE A 30 1.56 14.26 5.42
CA ILE A 30 2.07 13.51 6.57
C ILE A 30 3.09 12.50 6.07
N ALA A 31 4.37 12.77 6.29
CA ALA A 31 5.45 11.84 5.92
C ALA A 31 5.56 10.66 6.89
N MET A 32 5.33 10.90 8.19
CA MET A 32 5.33 9.88 9.24
C MET A 32 4.34 10.26 10.32
N ARG A 33 3.73 9.25 10.96
CA ARG A 33 2.81 9.43 12.09
C ARG A 33 2.82 8.24 13.02
N TYR A 34 2.28 8.44 14.21
CA TYR A 34 2.39 7.45 15.29
C TYR A 34 1.81 6.07 14.93
N SER A 35 0.71 5.99 14.18
CA SER A 35 0.18 4.68 13.73
C SER A 35 1.19 3.88 12.92
N ASP A 36 2.05 4.53 12.12
CA ASP A 36 3.08 3.82 11.34
C ASP A 36 4.11 3.18 12.27
N VAL A 37 4.53 3.90 13.32
CA VAL A 37 5.42 3.34 14.36
C VAL A 37 4.79 2.13 15.05
N LEU A 38 3.50 2.22 15.41
CA LEU A 38 2.78 1.12 16.05
C LEU A 38 2.68 -0.12 15.15
N LEU A 39 2.30 0.06 13.88
CA LEU A 39 2.13 -1.04 12.94
C LEU A 39 3.48 -1.64 12.50
N ASN A 40 4.53 -0.82 12.35
CA ASN A 40 5.88 -1.31 12.11
C ASN A 40 6.40 -2.14 13.29
N TYR A 41 6.13 -1.70 14.52
CA TYR A 41 6.46 -2.48 15.71
C TYR A 41 5.73 -3.83 15.71
N ALA A 42 4.41 -3.83 15.49
CA ALA A 42 3.62 -5.07 15.47
C ALA A 42 4.13 -6.05 14.40
N GLU A 43 4.50 -5.54 13.23
CA GLU A 43 5.04 -6.33 12.13
C GLU A 43 6.40 -6.95 12.47
N VAL A 44 7.33 -6.16 13.00
CA VAL A 44 8.67 -6.65 13.40
C VAL A 44 8.56 -7.65 14.55
N GLU A 45 7.73 -7.36 15.54
CA GLU A 45 7.51 -8.25 16.69
C GLU A 45 6.91 -9.59 16.22
N ASN A 46 5.92 -9.56 15.32
CA ASN A 46 5.39 -10.77 14.70
C ASN A 46 6.46 -11.54 13.93
N TYR A 47 7.31 -10.84 13.17
CA TYR A 47 8.38 -11.46 12.42
C TYR A 47 9.43 -12.15 13.30
N LEU A 48 9.77 -11.58 14.46
CA LEU A 48 10.79 -12.13 15.35
C LEU A 48 10.22 -13.19 16.29
N ASN A 49 9.12 -12.87 16.97
CA ASN A 49 8.60 -13.62 18.12
C ASN A 49 7.22 -14.23 17.87
N GLY A 50 6.57 -13.92 16.74
CA GLY A 50 5.18 -14.26 16.48
C GLY A 50 4.21 -13.27 17.14
N PRO A 51 2.91 -13.60 17.17
CA PRO A 51 1.87 -12.66 17.60
C PRO A 51 1.84 -12.54 19.12
N THR A 52 2.79 -11.79 19.68
CA THR A 52 2.89 -11.54 21.12
C THR A 52 1.80 -10.60 21.59
N GLU A 53 1.52 -10.61 22.90
CA GLU A 53 0.55 -9.68 23.51
C GLU A 53 0.88 -8.21 23.20
N ASP A 54 2.17 -7.87 23.16
CA ASP A 54 2.60 -6.52 22.85
C ASP A 54 2.34 -6.14 21.38
N ALA A 55 2.53 -7.07 20.45
CA ALA A 55 2.19 -6.87 19.03
C ALA A 55 0.68 -6.66 18.84
N TYR A 56 -0.14 -7.50 19.48
CA TYR A 56 -1.59 -7.33 19.51
C TYR A 56 -1.99 -5.97 20.10
N SER A 57 -1.34 -5.55 21.18
CA SER A 57 -1.59 -4.24 21.80
C SER A 57 -1.33 -3.08 20.83
N LYS A 58 -0.24 -3.11 20.05
CA LYS A 58 0.04 -2.05 19.06
C LYS A 58 -0.97 -2.02 17.92
N LEU A 59 -1.35 -3.19 17.37
CA LEU A 59 -2.37 -3.28 16.34
C LEU A 59 -3.73 -2.78 16.87
N ASN A 60 -4.13 -3.24 18.05
CA ASN A 60 -5.39 -2.85 18.67
C ASN A 60 -5.44 -1.37 19.06
N ALA A 61 -4.30 -0.74 19.38
CA ALA A 61 -4.25 0.71 19.62
C ALA A 61 -4.67 1.51 18.38
N VAL A 62 -4.32 1.01 17.18
CA VAL A 62 -4.73 1.59 15.89
C VAL A 62 -6.22 1.35 15.63
N HIS A 63 -6.71 0.13 15.84
CA HIS A 63 -8.14 -0.23 15.72
C HIS A 63 -9.03 0.56 16.67
N ASN A 64 -8.65 0.69 17.94
CA ASN A 64 -9.45 1.37 18.95
C ASN A 64 -9.64 2.85 18.59
N ARG A 65 -8.61 3.49 18.02
CA ARG A 65 -8.69 4.88 17.57
C ARG A 65 -9.62 5.05 16.36
N SER A 66 -9.80 4.03 15.52
CA SER A 66 -10.78 4.04 14.43
C SER A 66 -12.16 3.50 14.82
N ASN A 67 -12.38 3.14 16.10
CA ASN A 67 -13.57 2.42 16.58
C ASN A 67 -13.81 1.08 15.85
N SER A 68 -12.74 0.44 15.40
CA SER A 68 -12.77 -0.91 14.83
C SER A 68 -12.80 -1.95 15.96
N ASN A 69 -13.36 -3.12 15.69
CA ASN A 69 -13.30 -4.23 16.63
C ASN A 69 -11.84 -4.71 16.80
N PRO A 70 -11.42 -5.09 18.02
CA PRO A 70 -10.13 -5.70 18.25
C PRO A 70 -9.95 -6.99 17.45
N ILE A 71 -8.71 -7.27 17.03
CA ILE A 71 -8.38 -8.53 16.35
C ILE A 71 -8.42 -9.68 17.35
N ALA A 72 -8.96 -10.83 16.91
CA ALA A 72 -8.99 -12.04 17.71
C ALA A 72 -7.56 -12.52 18.06
N THR A 73 -7.37 -12.90 19.33
CA THR A 73 -6.10 -13.46 19.81
C THR A 73 -5.92 -14.91 19.36
N GLY A 74 -4.67 -15.38 19.31
CA GLY A 74 -4.35 -16.78 18.97
C GLY A 74 -4.27 -17.06 17.48
N LEU A 75 -4.01 -16.04 16.67
CA LEU A 75 -3.71 -16.20 15.25
C LEU A 75 -2.36 -16.90 15.06
N SER A 76 -2.15 -17.53 13.90
CA SER A 76 -0.81 -17.92 13.50
C SER A 76 0.01 -16.67 13.15
N LYS A 77 1.33 -16.84 13.06
CA LYS A 77 2.23 -15.76 12.62
C LYS A 77 1.84 -15.20 11.26
N GLU A 78 1.47 -16.07 10.32
CA GLU A 78 1.04 -15.71 8.97
C GLU A 78 -0.31 -14.99 8.98
N ALA A 79 -1.29 -15.52 9.73
CA ALA A 79 -2.60 -14.89 9.84
C ALA A 79 -2.54 -13.53 10.54
N PHE A 80 -1.62 -13.36 11.50
CA PHE A 80 -1.39 -12.06 12.14
C PHE A 80 -0.63 -11.08 11.23
N ASP A 81 0.31 -11.56 10.41
CA ASP A 81 0.96 -10.75 9.36
C ASP A 81 -0.06 -10.23 8.35
N ASP A 82 -0.98 -11.09 7.91
CA ASP A 82 -2.09 -10.71 7.03
C ASP A 82 -3.01 -9.67 7.68
N ALA A 83 -3.31 -9.82 8.98
CA ALA A 83 -4.11 -8.85 9.73
C ALA A 83 -3.42 -7.49 9.84
N ILE A 84 -2.11 -7.46 10.15
CA ILE A 84 -1.32 -6.23 10.20
C ILE A 84 -1.27 -5.57 8.83
N PHE A 85 -0.96 -6.33 7.77
CA PHE A 85 -0.94 -5.82 6.40
C PHE A 85 -2.29 -5.22 6.02
N GLN A 86 -3.40 -5.90 6.32
CA GLN A 86 -4.74 -5.40 6.03
C GLN A 86 -5.04 -4.09 6.77
N GLU A 87 -4.64 -3.96 8.04
CA GLU A 87 -4.80 -2.73 8.79
C GLU A 87 -3.93 -1.61 8.20
N ARG A 88 -2.70 -1.90 7.77
CA ARG A 88 -1.85 -0.92 7.05
C ARG A 88 -2.52 -0.40 5.77
N VAL A 89 -3.19 -1.27 5.01
CA VAL A 89 -3.92 -0.87 3.79
C VAL A 89 -5.03 0.14 4.13
N TRP A 90 -5.83 -0.13 5.15
CA TRP A 90 -6.93 0.76 5.55
C TRP A 90 -6.43 2.06 6.17
N GLU A 91 -5.50 1.96 7.10
CA GLU A 91 -4.98 3.07 7.87
C GLU A 91 -4.21 4.06 6.97
N PHE A 92 -3.43 3.57 5.98
CA PHE A 92 -2.57 4.39 5.13
C PHE A 92 -3.07 4.62 3.69
N ILE A 93 -4.35 4.37 3.42
CA ILE A 93 -4.91 4.68 2.09
C ILE A 93 -4.63 6.14 1.72
N GLY A 94 -4.11 6.38 0.51
CA GLY A 94 -3.77 7.73 0.02
C GLY A 94 -2.51 8.37 0.62
N GLU A 95 -1.71 7.66 1.42
CA GLU A 95 -0.49 8.20 2.04
C GLU A 95 0.81 7.75 1.35
N GLY A 96 0.74 6.90 0.34
CA GLY A 96 1.92 6.46 -0.43
C GLY A 96 2.68 5.26 0.13
N HIS A 97 2.14 4.58 1.15
CA HIS A 97 2.77 3.38 1.74
C HIS A 97 2.48 2.08 0.97
N LEU A 98 1.25 1.92 0.48
CA LEU A 98 0.73 0.63 0.00
C LEU A 98 1.60 -0.02 -1.08
N TYR A 99 2.08 0.75 -2.05
CA TYR A 99 2.95 0.24 -3.12
C TYR A 99 4.22 -0.43 -2.55
N TYR A 100 4.88 0.24 -1.59
CA TYR A 100 6.12 -0.26 -1.00
C TYR A 100 5.86 -1.42 -0.05
N ASP A 101 4.77 -1.37 0.72
CA ASP A 101 4.34 -2.46 1.58
C ASP A 101 4.05 -3.73 0.76
N GLU A 102 3.26 -3.61 -0.31
CA GLU A 102 2.96 -4.74 -1.20
C GLU A 102 4.20 -5.28 -1.90
N LEU A 103 5.12 -4.42 -2.33
CA LEU A 103 6.34 -4.85 -3.00
C LEU A 103 7.27 -5.61 -2.03
N ARG A 104 7.55 -5.05 -0.85
CA ARG A 104 8.49 -5.64 0.12
C ARG A 104 7.97 -6.93 0.74
N THR A 105 6.65 -7.10 0.85
CA THR A 105 6.01 -8.34 1.36
C THR A 105 5.63 -9.32 0.25
N ASN A 106 6.02 -9.07 -1.01
CA ASN A 106 5.70 -9.92 -2.17
C ASN A 106 4.19 -10.14 -2.39
N ARG A 107 3.37 -9.11 -2.10
CA ARG A 107 1.91 -9.11 -2.30
C ARG A 107 1.48 -8.38 -3.58
N LEU A 108 2.32 -7.46 -4.08
CA LEU A 108 1.98 -6.60 -5.22
C LEU A 108 1.61 -7.39 -6.48
N GLY A 109 2.40 -8.41 -6.84
CA GLY A 109 2.17 -9.23 -8.02
C GLY A 109 0.79 -9.91 -8.00
N LYS A 110 0.45 -10.55 -6.88
CA LYS A 110 -0.86 -11.16 -6.62
C LYS A 110 -2.01 -10.15 -6.80
N ASN A 111 -1.90 -9.01 -6.11
CA ASN A 111 -2.98 -8.02 -6.06
C ASN A 111 -3.19 -7.34 -7.42
N VAL A 112 -2.11 -7.01 -8.14
CA VAL A 112 -2.18 -6.47 -9.51
C VAL A 112 -2.81 -7.48 -10.45
N TYR A 113 -2.39 -8.75 -10.38
CA TYR A 113 -2.93 -9.82 -11.21
C TYR A 113 -4.43 -10.01 -10.99
N GLU A 114 -4.84 -10.27 -9.75
CA GLU A 114 -6.25 -10.51 -9.41
C GLU A 114 -7.14 -9.31 -9.80
N TYR A 115 -6.71 -8.08 -9.48
CA TYR A 115 -7.48 -6.88 -9.80
C TYR A 115 -7.60 -6.61 -11.30
N LYS A 116 -6.48 -6.64 -12.04
CA LYS A 116 -6.50 -6.32 -13.48
C LYS A 116 -7.22 -7.38 -14.30
N THR A 117 -7.05 -8.65 -13.95
CA THR A 117 -7.78 -9.76 -14.59
C THR A 117 -9.27 -9.61 -14.37
N TYR A 118 -9.71 -9.43 -13.12
CA TYR A 118 -11.13 -9.21 -12.80
C TYR A 118 -11.72 -8.03 -13.59
N MET A 119 -11.05 -6.88 -13.59
CA MET A 119 -11.55 -5.69 -14.26
C MET A 119 -11.61 -5.85 -15.79
N PHE A 120 -10.62 -6.50 -16.39
CA PHE A 120 -10.59 -6.76 -17.83
C PHE A 120 -11.69 -7.75 -18.25
N GLU A 121 -11.83 -8.87 -17.54
CA GLU A 121 -12.84 -9.90 -17.83
C GLU A 121 -14.28 -9.40 -17.68
N ASN A 122 -14.52 -8.47 -16.75
CA ASN A 122 -15.83 -7.85 -16.55
C ASN A 122 -16.06 -6.61 -17.44
N GLY A 123 -15.15 -6.28 -18.35
CA GLY A 123 -15.33 -5.21 -19.33
C GLY A 123 -15.34 -3.79 -18.73
N TYR A 124 -14.63 -3.58 -17.62
CA TYR A 124 -14.52 -2.25 -17.01
C TYR A 124 -13.81 -1.27 -17.96
N TYR A 125 -14.36 -0.04 -18.05
CA TYR A 125 -13.81 1.02 -18.89
C TYR A 125 -12.34 1.34 -18.54
N ASN A 126 -11.52 1.59 -19.56
CA ASN A 126 -10.06 1.85 -19.44
C ASN A 126 -9.25 0.74 -18.75
N CYS A 127 -9.78 -0.48 -18.62
CA CYS A 127 -9.02 -1.62 -18.14
C CYS A 127 -8.45 -2.41 -19.33
N GLN A 128 -7.14 -2.29 -19.53
CA GLN A 128 -6.39 -3.06 -20.54
C GLN A 128 -5.98 -4.43 -19.99
N LYS A 129 -5.79 -5.40 -20.91
CA LYS A 129 -5.24 -6.70 -20.57
C LYS A 129 -3.89 -6.51 -19.87
N LEU A 130 -3.68 -7.24 -18.77
CA LEU A 130 -2.44 -7.20 -18.02
C LEU A 130 -1.26 -7.65 -18.90
N GLN A 131 -0.13 -6.94 -18.81
CA GLN A 131 1.07 -7.22 -19.63
C GLN A 131 2.31 -7.55 -18.78
N PHE A 132 2.25 -7.33 -17.46
CA PHE A 132 3.37 -7.51 -16.57
C PHE A 132 2.90 -7.66 -15.13
N VAL A 133 3.46 -8.62 -14.41
CA VAL A 133 3.23 -8.84 -12.99
C VAL A 133 4.52 -8.57 -12.22
N PRO A 134 4.56 -7.55 -11.34
CA PRO A 134 5.78 -7.20 -10.61
C PRO A 134 6.13 -8.25 -9.55
N GLN A 135 7.42 -8.52 -9.43
CA GLN A 135 8.01 -9.34 -8.36
C GLN A 135 8.54 -8.45 -7.23
N LYS A 136 8.78 -9.02 -6.04
CA LYS A 136 9.44 -8.33 -4.92
C LYS A 136 10.79 -7.68 -5.27
N THR A 137 11.50 -8.20 -6.28
CA THR A 137 12.79 -7.68 -6.75
C THR A 137 12.66 -6.56 -7.78
N PHE A 138 11.44 -6.08 -8.06
CA PHE A 138 11.21 -5.03 -9.04
C PHE A 138 12.00 -3.77 -8.69
N LEU A 139 12.73 -3.25 -9.69
CA LEU A 139 13.46 -1.99 -9.60
C LEU A 139 13.08 -1.07 -10.75
N TRP A 140 12.86 0.20 -10.46
CA TRP A 140 12.68 1.21 -11.50
C TRP A 140 13.97 1.37 -12.30
N LYS A 141 13.86 1.53 -13.62
CA LYS A 141 15.02 1.81 -14.45
C LYS A 141 15.58 3.19 -14.11
N ILE A 142 16.91 3.27 -14.05
CA ILE A 142 17.62 4.54 -13.92
C ILE A 142 17.39 5.32 -15.23
N PRO A 143 16.97 6.60 -15.17
CA PRO A 143 16.75 7.41 -16.36
C PRO A 143 18.00 7.48 -17.24
N GLN A 144 17.82 7.39 -18.56
CA GLN A 144 18.94 7.38 -19.52
C GLN A 144 19.85 8.59 -19.36
N THR A 145 19.27 9.77 -19.12
CA THR A 145 20.03 11.01 -18.89
C THR A 145 20.98 10.93 -17.69
N SER A 146 20.63 10.15 -16.66
CA SER A 146 21.51 9.93 -15.51
C SER A 146 22.69 9.04 -15.90
N LEU A 147 22.45 7.96 -16.65
CA LEU A 147 23.50 7.09 -17.19
C LEU A 147 24.44 7.84 -18.14
N ASP A 148 23.89 8.66 -19.03
CA ASP A 148 24.66 9.45 -19.99
C ASP A 148 25.58 10.46 -19.26
N SER A 149 25.13 10.98 -18.11
CA SER A 149 25.87 11.96 -17.32
C SER A 149 26.96 11.36 -16.43
N ASN A 150 26.82 10.09 -16.03
CA ASN A 150 27.74 9.43 -15.13
C ASN A 150 28.06 8.01 -15.63
N PRO A 151 29.22 7.81 -16.28
CA PRO A 151 29.61 6.51 -16.84
C PRO A 151 29.90 5.44 -15.77
N ALA A 152 29.99 5.81 -14.49
CA ALA A 152 30.12 4.86 -13.39
C ALA A 152 28.78 4.26 -12.93
N LEU A 153 27.64 4.76 -13.44
CA LEU A 153 26.34 4.19 -13.14
C LEU A 153 26.10 2.93 -13.96
N GLU A 154 25.72 1.87 -13.27
CA GLU A 154 25.23 0.64 -13.88
C GLU A 154 23.70 0.64 -13.83
N GLN A 155 23.06 0.16 -14.89
CA GLN A 155 21.61 0.08 -14.96
C GLN A 155 21.09 -1.04 -14.02
N ASN A 156 19.90 -0.80 -13.44
CA ASN A 156 19.18 -1.83 -12.70
C ASN A 156 18.85 -3.04 -13.60
N PRO A 157 18.83 -4.27 -13.06
CA PRO A 157 18.53 -5.47 -13.84
C PRO A 157 17.18 -5.37 -14.56
N ASP A 158 17.00 -6.18 -15.60
CA ASP A 158 15.71 -6.26 -16.28
C ASP A 158 14.66 -6.91 -15.39
N ASN A 159 13.50 -6.26 -15.31
CA ASN A 159 12.36 -6.80 -14.59
C ASN A 159 11.70 -7.89 -15.43
N VAL A 160 11.50 -9.06 -14.84
CA VAL A 160 10.78 -10.18 -15.44
C VAL A 160 9.41 -10.34 -14.77
N SER A 161 8.38 -10.64 -15.56
CA SER A 161 7.03 -10.87 -15.01
C SER A 161 7.06 -12.08 -14.08
N ASP A 162 6.32 -12.03 -12.98
CA ASP A 162 6.22 -13.14 -12.04
C ASP A 162 5.62 -14.38 -12.74
N PRO A 163 6.35 -15.50 -12.85
CA PRO A 163 5.88 -16.70 -13.55
C PRO A 163 4.72 -17.40 -12.83
N LYS A 164 4.44 -17.06 -11.57
CA LYS A 164 3.28 -17.58 -10.82
C LYS A 164 1.94 -17.09 -11.39
N TYR A 165 1.95 -16.00 -12.15
CA TYR A 165 0.76 -15.28 -12.61
C TYR A 165 0.77 -15.14 -14.15
N PRO A 166 0.19 -16.09 -14.91
CA PRO A 166 0.25 -16.11 -16.36
C PRO A 166 -0.60 -15.02 -17.02
N LEU A 167 -0.03 -14.29 -17.97
CA LEU A 167 -0.66 -13.18 -18.70
C LEU A 167 -1.59 -13.61 -19.85
#